data_AF-A0A355W890-F1
#
_entry.id   AF-A0A355W890-F1
#
_cell.length_a   1.000
_cell.length_b   1.000
_cell.length_c   1.000
_cell.angle_alpha   90.00
_cell.angle_beta   90.00
_cell.angle_gamma   90.00
#
_symmetry.space_group_name_H-M   'P 1'
#
loop_
_entity.id
_entity.type
_entity.pdbx_description
1 polymer ?
#
loop_
_entity_poly.entity_id
_entity_poly.type
_entity_poly.pdbx_seq_one_letter_code
_entity_poly.pdbx_strand_id
1 'polypeptide(L)'
;MGIFQGFMNDPVELVGVEAGGLGVNSGRHAARLSSKDGSIGIAQGYKTYFLQDNDGQMKETHSVSAGLDYVGVSPILSSLKESGRVRFEAATDKEVINAMSLTMKKEGLIPALESAHAFVQAFKEAPDMPKEDIIIINQSGRGDKDIFTVADAFSDPKWKAFIKAKAKEYK
;
A
#
# COMPACT_ATOMS: atom_id res chain seq x y z
N MET A 1 8.64 6.77 -12.45
CA MET A 1 9.62 6.71 -11.33
C MET A 1 9.54 8.03 -10.58
N GLY A 2 9.51 7.97 -9.25
CA GLY A 2 9.40 9.14 -8.36
C GLY A 2 10.63 9.21 -7.45
N ILE A 3 10.42 9.07 -6.13
CA ILE A 3 11.50 9.18 -5.12
C ILE A 3 12.73 8.33 -5.44
N PHE A 4 12.57 7.09 -5.94
CA PHE A 4 13.68 6.21 -6.28
C PHE A 4 14.64 6.76 -7.33
N GLN A 5 14.16 7.63 -8.24
CA GLN A 5 15.00 8.16 -9.32
C GLN A 5 16.24 8.89 -8.80
N GLY A 6 16.11 9.59 -7.67
CA GLY A 6 17.24 10.32 -7.07
C GLY A 6 18.33 9.41 -6.49
N PHE A 7 18.03 8.13 -6.28
CA PHE A 7 18.89 7.19 -5.54
C PHE A 7 19.33 5.98 -6.38
N MET A 8 19.01 5.96 -7.68
CA MET A 8 19.23 4.77 -8.52
C MET A 8 20.67 4.28 -8.55
N ASN A 9 21.63 5.20 -8.46
CA ASN A 9 23.07 4.93 -8.51
C ASN A 9 23.73 4.92 -7.12
N ASP A 10 22.97 5.19 -6.06
CA ASP A 10 23.48 5.25 -4.70
C ASP A 10 23.44 3.87 -4.05
N PRO A 11 24.38 3.56 -3.14
CA PRO A 11 24.42 2.29 -2.41
C PRO A 11 23.37 2.27 -1.28
N VAL A 12 22.10 2.49 -1.63
CA VAL A 12 20.97 2.49 -0.71
C VAL A 12 19.95 1.43 -1.10
N GLU A 13 19.28 0.87 -0.09
CA GLU A 13 18.14 0.00 -0.30
C GLU A 13 16.94 0.81 -0.81
N LEU A 14 16.24 0.24 -1.79
CA LEU A 14 15.00 0.79 -2.32
C LEU A 14 13.90 -0.24 -2.09
N VAL A 15 12.85 0.18 -1.37
CA VAL A 15 11.78 -0.71 -0.94
C VAL A 15 10.44 -0.18 -1.42
N GLY A 16 9.77 -0.94 -2.29
CA GLY A 16 8.38 -0.70 -2.69
C GLY A 16 7.43 -1.53 -1.82
N VAL A 17 6.33 -0.94 -1.37
CA VAL A 17 5.34 -1.67 -0.56
C VAL A 17 4.01 -1.74 -1.30
N GLU A 18 3.54 -2.96 -1.55
CA GLU A 18 2.27 -3.23 -2.20
C GLU A 18 1.16 -3.51 -1.19
N ALA A 19 -0.09 -3.41 -1.65
CA ALA A 19 -1.25 -3.73 -0.84
C ALA A 19 -1.40 -5.25 -0.69
N GLY A 20 -1.10 -5.74 0.52
CA GLY A 20 -1.27 -7.12 0.93
C GLY A 20 -2.72 -7.49 1.25
N GLY A 21 -3.65 -6.51 1.28
CA GLY A 21 -5.08 -6.74 1.52
C GLY A 21 -5.35 -7.51 2.81
N LEU A 22 -6.12 -8.60 2.70
CA LEU A 22 -6.40 -9.51 3.82
C LEU A 22 -5.27 -10.52 4.09
N GLY A 23 -4.11 -10.32 3.46
CA GLY A 23 -2.94 -11.20 3.48
C GLY A 23 -2.68 -11.81 2.11
N VAL A 24 -1.41 -11.89 1.70
CA VAL A 24 -1.03 -12.38 0.36
C VAL A 24 -1.45 -13.83 0.08
N ASN A 25 -1.63 -14.65 1.11
CA ASN A 25 -2.08 -16.04 0.95
C ASN A 25 -3.61 -16.18 0.87
N SER A 26 -4.37 -15.09 1.03
CA SER A 26 -5.83 -15.13 1.03
C SER A 26 -6.44 -15.09 -0.37
N GLY A 27 -5.64 -14.75 -1.40
CA GLY A 27 -6.13 -14.39 -2.73
C GLY A 27 -6.89 -13.06 -2.78
N ARG A 28 -6.98 -12.33 -1.66
CA ARG A 28 -7.67 -11.04 -1.52
C ARG A 28 -6.64 -9.95 -1.22
N HIS A 29 -5.87 -9.58 -2.25
CA HIS A 29 -4.80 -8.58 -2.17
C HIS A 29 -4.58 -7.89 -3.53
N ALA A 30 -3.71 -6.88 -3.54
CA ALA A 30 -3.20 -6.24 -4.76
C ALA A 30 -1.66 -6.26 -4.81
N ALA A 31 -1.02 -7.29 -4.24
CA ALA A 31 0.43 -7.52 -4.32
C ALA A 31 0.82 -8.27 -5.59
N ARG A 32 1.35 -7.58 -6.62
CA ARG A 32 1.76 -8.21 -7.91
C ARG A 32 3.18 -8.75 -7.87
N LEU A 33 4.06 -8.06 -7.15
CA LEU A 33 5.50 -8.29 -7.13
C LEU A 33 5.95 -8.97 -5.83
N SER A 34 5.20 -8.78 -4.75
CA SER A 34 5.49 -9.31 -3.42
C SER A 34 4.70 -10.59 -3.07
N SER A 35 3.93 -11.14 -4.02
CA SER A 35 3.19 -12.39 -3.88
C SER A 35 3.61 -13.43 -4.93
N LYS A 36 3.12 -14.67 -4.78
CA LYS A 36 3.27 -15.73 -5.79
C LYS A 36 2.19 -15.70 -6.88
N ASP A 37 1.18 -14.84 -6.71
CA ASP A 37 -0.01 -14.82 -7.56
C ASP A 37 0.16 -13.93 -8.80
N GLY A 38 1.24 -13.13 -8.83
CA GLY A 38 1.60 -12.29 -9.97
C GLY A 38 2.26 -13.08 -11.09
N SER A 39 1.81 -12.86 -12.32
CA SER A 39 2.39 -13.47 -13.53
C SER A 39 2.49 -12.45 -14.65
N ILE A 40 3.42 -12.68 -15.59
CA ILE A 40 3.63 -11.78 -16.72
C ILE A 40 2.44 -11.86 -17.68
N GLY A 41 1.90 -10.71 -18.05
CA GLY A 41 0.79 -10.57 -18.99
C GLY A 41 0.90 -9.31 -19.85
N ILE A 42 -0.03 -9.16 -20.78
CA ILE A 42 -0.20 -7.95 -21.59
C ILE A 42 -1.63 -7.51 -21.46
N ALA A 43 -1.82 -6.36 -20.81
CA ALA A 43 -3.13 -5.73 -20.68
C ALA A 43 -2.93 -4.20 -20.63
N GLN A 44 -3.99 -3.46 -20.94
CA GLN A 44 -4.02 -2.00 -20.82
C GLN A 44 -2.87 -1.28 -21.55
N GLY A 45 -2.33 -1.89 -22.62
CA GLY A 45 -1.31 -1.31 -23.49
C GLY A 45 0.15 -1.56 -23.09
N TYR A 46 0.44 -2.43 -22.10
CA TYR A 46 1.82 -2.70 -21.68
C TYR A 46 2.03 -4.14 -21.17
N LYS A 47 3.28 -4.60 -21.20
CA LYS A 47 3.72 -5.91 -20.70
C LYS A 47 4.33 -5.76 -19.30
N THR A 48 3.81 -6.47 -18.32
CA THR A 48 4.30 -6.45 -16.93
C THR A 48 3.75 -7.65 -16.14
N TYR A 49 3.89 -7.63 -14.81
CA TYR A 49 3.17 -8.51 -13.89
C TYR A 49 1.73 -8.03 -13.64
N PHE A 50 0.80 -8.97 -13.70
CA PHE A 50 -0.61 -8.80 -13.35
C PHE A 50 -1.05 -9.90 -12.39
N LEU A 51 -2.10 -9.64 -11.61
CA LEU A 51 -2.85 -10.69 -10.94
C LEU A 51 -3.88 -11.24 -11.92
N GLN A 52 -3.60 -12.42 -12.47
CA GLN A 52 -4.45 -13.07 -13.48
C GLN A 52 -4.56 -14.57 -13.21
N ASP A 53 -5.57 -15.20 -13.80
CA ASP A 53 -5.70 -16.66 -13.78
C ASP A 53 -4.95 -17.32 -14.95
N ASN A 54 -5.10 -18.65 -15.08
CA ASN A 54 -4.40 -19.43 -16.09
C ASN A 54 -4.92 -19.17 -17.52
N ASP A 55 -6.13 -18.63 -17.66
CA ASP A 55 -6.72 -18.24 -18.93
C ASP A 55 -6.36 -16.79 -19.31
N GLY A 56 -5.58 -16.11 -18.45
CA GLY A 56 -5.16 -14.71 -18.63
C GLY A 56 -6.24 -13.69 -18.24
N GLN A 57 -7.30 -14.12 -17.53
CA GLN A 57 -8.32 -13.19 -17.04
C GLN A 57 -7.81 -12.45 -15.80
N MET A 58 -8.04 -11.14 -15.77
CA MET A 58 -7.66 -10.28 -14.65
C MET A 58 -8.48 -10.63 -13.42
N LYS A 59 -7.80 -10.90 -12.31
CA LYS A 59 -8.45 -11.22 -11.02
C LYS A 59 -8.97 -9.95 -10.35
N GLU A 60 -10.01 -10.11 -9.54
CA GLU A 60 -10.42 -9.09 -8.58
C GLU A 60 -9.32 -8.90 -7.52
N THR A 61 -9.11 -7.65 -7.14
CA THR A 61 -8.14 -7.26 -6.11
C THR A 61 -8.83 -6.82 -4.83
N HIS A 62 -8.05 -6.64 -3.77
CA HIS A 62 -8.54 -6.07 -2.53
C HIS A 62 -7.46 -5.24 -1.84
N SER A 63 -7.83 -4.05 -1.42
CA SER A 63 -7.08 -3.23 -0.47
C SER A 63 -8.02 -2.28 0.26
N VAL A 64 -7.69 -1.95 1.51
CA VAL A 64 -8.31 -0.83 2.23
C VAL A 64 -8.00 0.51 1.56
N SER A 65 -6.93 0.57 0.76
CA SER A 65 -6.48 1.77 0.07
C SER A 65 -6.87 1.73 -1.40
N ALA A 66 -7.89 2.51 -1.78
CA ALA A 66 -8.38 2.57 -3.16
C ALA A 66 -7.28 2.87 -4.20
N GLY A 67 -6.29 3.72 -3.87
CA GLY A 67 -5.19 4.04 -4.79
C GLY A 67 -4.18 2.93 -5.03
N LEU A 68 -4.18 1.85 -4.23
CA LEU A 68 -3.31 0.68 -4.42
C LEU A 68 -4.08 -0.57 -4.88
N ASP A 69 -5.41 -0.50 -4.90
CA ASP A 69 -6.30 -1.58 -5.32
C ASP A 69 -6.32 -1.71 -6.86
N TYR A 70 -5.21 -2.22 -7.39
CA TYR A 70 -4.98 -2.31 -8.83
C TYR A 70 -4.31 -3.62 -9.21
N VAL A 71 -4.78 -4.20 -10.32
CA VAL A 71 -4.44 -5.55 -10.77
C VAL A 71 -3.05 -5.66 -11.43
N GLY A 72 -2.52 -4.55 -11.95
CA GLY A 72 -1.23 -4.50 -12.64
C GLY A 72 -0.17 -3.72 -11.88
N VAL A 73 1.01 -3.57 -12.49
CA VAL A 73 2.10 -2.74 -11.95
C VAL A 73 2.93 -2.13 -13.10
N SER A 74 3.64 -1.03 -12.86
CA SER A 74 4.47 -0.42 -13.91
C SER A 74 5.55 -1.40 -14.42
N PRO A 75 5.79 -1.49 -15.75
CA PRO A 75 6.92 -2.24 -16.33
C PRO A 75 8.30 -1.82 -15.77
N ILE A 76 8.41 -0.55 -15.38
CA ILE A 76 9.63 -0.02 -14.79
C ILE A 76 9.86 -0.66 -13.42
N LEU A 77 8.83 -0.75 -12.57
CA LEU A 77 8.92 -1.36 -11.26
C LEU A 77 9.16 -2.88 -11.35
N SER A 78 8.53 -3.57 -12.31
CA SER A 78 8.80 -4.99 -12.53
C SER A 78 10.25 -5.24 -12.95
N SER A 79 10.79 -4.42 -13.87
CA SER A 79 12.20 -4.53 -14.27
C SER A 79 13.16 -4.27 -13.11
N LEU A 80 12.85 -3.31 -12.24
CA LEU A 80 13.65 -3.02 -11.05
C LEU A 80 13.61 -4.13 -9.99
N LYS A 81 12.50 -4.85 -9.88
CA LYS A 81 12.42 -6.08 -9.07
C LYS A 81 13.29 -7.18 -9.67
N GLU A 82 13.16 -7.44 -10.97
CA GLU A 82 13.86 -8.53 -11.65
C GLU A 82 15.39 -8.34 -11.61
N SER A 83 15.87 -7.11 -11.71
CA SER A 83 17.30 -6.80 -11.57
C SER A 83 17.80 -6.83 -10.11
N GLY A 84 16.89 -6.97 -9.14
CA GLY A 84 17.20 -6.90 -7.71
C GLY A 84 17.48 -5.49 -7.19
N ARG A 85 17.31 -4.45 -8.01
CA ARG A 85 17.59 -3.07 -7.60
C ARG A 85 16.57 -2.54 -6.58
N VAL A 86 15.33 -3.00 -6.65
CA VAL A 86 14.25 -2.64 -5.72
C VAL A 86 13.65 -3.91 -5.11
N ARG A 87 13.59 -3.96 -3.78
CA ARG A 87 12.87 -5.00 -3.04
C ARG A 87 11.39 -4.61 -2.94
N PHE A 88 10.51 -5.60 -3.02
CA PHE A 88 9.06 -5.38 -2.89
C PHE A 88 8.51 -6.17 -1.71
N GLU A 89 7.75 -5.50 -0.88
CA GLU A 89 7.09 -6.04 0.31
C GLU A 89 5.58 -5.83 0.23
N ALA A 90 4.83 -6.49 1.11
CA ALA A 90 3.38 -6.34 1.20
C ALA A 90 2.95 -5.89 2.60
N ALA A 91 2.03 -4.94 2.67
CA ALA A 91 1.39 -4.50 3.91
C ALA A 91 -0.09 -4.87 3.90
N THR A 92 -0.55 -5.60 4.92
CA THR A 92 -1.97 -5.95 5.07
C THR A 92 -2.79 -4.76 5.54
N ASP A 93 -4.08 -4.78 5.25
CA ASP A 93 -5.01 -3.70 5.61
C ASP A 93 -4.97 -3.40 7.12
N LYS A 94 -4.87 -4.45 7.94
CA LYS A 94 -4.75 -4.33 9.40
C LYS A 94 -3.48 -3.60 9.82
N GLU A 95 -2.36 -3.92 9.19
CA GLU A 95 -1.08 -3.25 9.48
C GLU A 95 -1.11 -1.79 9.06
N VAL A 96 -1.71 -1.49 7.90
CA VAL A 96 -1.86 -0.13 7.37
C VAL A 96 -2.66 0.75 8.32
N ILE A 97 -3.80 0.26 8.82
CA ILE A 97 -4.62 0.99 9.80
C ILE A 97 -3.86 1.23 11.10
N ASN A 98 -3.10 0.24 11.57
CA ASN A 98 -2.28 0.38 12.77
C ASN A 98 -1.15 1.41 12.59
N ALA A 99 -0.44 1.36 11.46
CA ALA A 99 0.63 2.30 11.13
C ALA A 99 0.09 3.72 11.03
N MET A 100 -1.04 3.92 10.34
CA MET A 100 -1.73 5.21 10.30
C MET A 100 -2.08 5.72 11.70
N SER A 101 -2.70 4.86 12.54
CA SER A 101 -3.04 5.22 13.93
C SER A 101 -1.82 5.69 14.73
N LEU A 102 -0.71 4.97 14.57
CA LEU A 102 0.54 5.27 15.26
C LEU A 102 1.12 6.61 14.80
N THR A 103 1.23 6.82 13.49
CA THR A 103 1.71 8.07 12.90
C THR A 103 0.88 9.27 13.36
N MET A 104 -0.45 9.14 13.36
CA MET A 104 -1.34 10.19 13.87
C MET A 104 -1.11 10.51 15.34
N LYS A 105 -0.96 9.48 16.18
CA LYS A 105 -0.79 9.65 17.64
C LYS A 105 0.58 10.18 18.04
N LYS A 106 1.61 9.88 17.25
CA LYS A 106 3.01 10.23 17.57
C LYS A 106 3.45 11.52 16.90
N GLU A 107 3.06 11.72 15.65
CA GLU A 107 3.56 12.83 14.82
C GLU A 107 2.48 13.86 14.50
N GLY A 108 1.21 13.59 14.80
CA GLY A 108 0.09 14.48 14.42
C GLY A 108 -0.16 14.53 12.91
N LEU A 109 0.45 13.64 12.13
CA LEU A 109 0.27 13.53 10.69
C LEU A 109 -0.81 12.51 10.35
N ILE A 110 -1.67 12.86 9.41
CA ILE A 110 -2.70 11.97 8.87
C ILE A 110 -2.24 11.51 7.48
N PRO A 111 -1.47 10.41 7.37
CA PRO A 111 -1.04 9.90 6.08
C PRO A 111 -2.25 9.38 5.28
N ALA A 112 -2.18 9.47 3.96
CA ALA A 112 -3.10 8.71 3.11
C ALA A 112 -2.90 7.21 3.35
N LEU A 113 -3.95 6.40 3.15
CA LEU A 113 -3.85 4.95 3.33
C LEU A 113 -2.80 4.35 2.39
N GLU A 114 -2.63 4.89 1.18
CA GLU A 114 -1.56 4.51 0.25
C GLU A 114 -0.18 4.74 0.88
N SER A 115 0.03 5.91 1.48
CA SER A 115 1.30 6.26 2.13
C SER A 115 1.56 5.40 3.36
N ALA A 116 0.52 5.08 4.14
CA ALA A 116 0.62 4.26 5.35
C ALA A 116 1.17 2.85 5.07
N HIS A 117 1.03 2.31 3.85
CA HIS A 117 1.71 1.07 3.45
C HIS A 117 3.23 1.18 3.56
N ALA A 118 3.82 2.30 3.13
CA ALA A 118 5.26 2.53 3.26
C ALA A 118 5.70 2.65 4.74
N PHE A 119 4.87 3.27 5.58
CA PHE A 119 5.11 3.32 7.03
C PHE A 119 5.10 1.94 7.68
N VAL A 120 4.21 1.03 7.25
CA VAL A 120 4.18 -0.35 7.77
C VAL A 120 5.55 -1.00 7.63
N GLN A 121 6.16 -0.93 6.45
CA GLN A 121 7.44 -1.59 6.23
C GLN A 121 8.56 -0.93 7.04
N ALA A 122 8.60 0.41 7.08
CA ALA A 122 9.55 1.12 7.92
C ALA A 122 9.42 0.76 9.41
N PHE A 123 8.20 0.63 9.93
CA PHE A 123 7.97 0.27 11.33
C PHE A 123 8.33 -1.19 11.65
N LYS A 124 8.30 -2.08 10.65
CA LYS A 124 8.77 -3.46 10.79
C LYS A 124 10.29 -3.53 10.84
N GLU A 125 10.98 -2.75 10.00
CA GLU A 125 12.43 -2.84 9.81
C GLU A 125 13.21 -1.98 10.82
N ALA A 126 12.73 -0.78 11.13
CA ALA A 126 13.44 0.16 11.99
C ALA A 126 13.92 -0.40 13.35
N PRO A 127 13.16 -1.27 14.06
CA PRO A 127 13.62 -1.87 15.32
C PRO A 127 14.89 -2.73 15.19
N ASP A 128 15.11 -3.32 14.02
CA ASP A 128 16.24 -4.21 13.74
C ASP A 128 17.42 -3.50 13.07
N MET A 129 17.28 -2.20 12.78
CA MET A 129 18.31 -1.39 12.13
C MET A 129 19.26 -0.73 13.15
N PRO A 130 20.53 -0.48 12.78
CA PRO A 130 21.43 0.42 13.48
C PRO A 130 20.78 1.79 13.73
N LYS A 131 21.15 2.45 14.84
CA LYS A 131 20.58 3.75 15.21
C LYS A 131 20.99 4.88 14.27
N GLU A 132 22.09 4.68 13.56
CA GLU A 132 22.71 5.61 12.63
C GLU A 132 22.08 5.54 11.23
N ASP A 133 21.33 4.48 10.95
CA ASP A 133 20.67 4.32 9.66
C ASP A 133 19.50 5.29 9.51
N ILE A 134 19.27 5.74 8.28
CA ILE A 134 18.26 6.75 7.95
C ILE A 134 17.24 6.12 6.99
N ILE A 135 15.97 6.13 7.40
CA ILE A 135 14.85 5.73 6.54
C ILE A 135 14.17 6.98 5.99
N ILE A 136 14.02 7.03 4.66
CA ILE A 136 13.25 8.07 3.98
C ILE A 136 11.94 7.44 3.49
N ILE A 137 10.82 7.96 3.97
CA ILE A 137 9.47 7.49 3.58
C ILE A 137 8.82 8.52 2.67
N ASN A 138 8.37 8.09 1.49
CA ASN A 138 7.56 8.94 0.62
C ASN A 138 6.10 8.98 1.10
N GLN A 139 5.73 10.03 1.84
CA GLN A 139 4.33 10.31 2.15
C GLN A 139 3.62 10.88 0.92
N SER A 140 3.18 9.99 0.03
CA SER A 140 2.57 10.31 -1.26
C SER A 140 1.30 11.18 -1.20
N GLY A 141 0.63 11.25 -0.05
CA GLY A 141 -0.57 12.07 0.11
C GLY A 141 -1.02 12.26 1.55
N ARG A 142 -2.11 13.03 1.67
CA ARG A 142 -2.83 13.30 2.92
C ARG A 142 -4.08 12.43 3.05
N GLY A 143 -4.41 12.01 4.27
CA GLY A 143 -5.51 11.10 4.55
C GLY A 143 -6.89 11.72 4.66
N ASP A 144 -7.06 13.02 4.37
CA ASP A 144 -8.37 13.69 4.42
C ASP A 144 -9.43 12.99 3.54
N LYS A 145 -9.01 12.50 2.36
CA LYS A 145 -9.89 11.75 1.44
C LYS A 145 -10.33 10.40 2.01
N ASP A 146 -9.54 9.83 2.91
CA ASP A 146 -9.73 8.48 3.44
C ASP A 146 -10.54 8.49 4.74
N ILE A 147 -10.99 9.67 5.22
CA ILE A 147 -11.59 9.80 6.55
C ILE A 147 -12.80 8.89 6.77
N PHE A 148 -13.61 8.64 5.75
CA PHE A 148 -14.76 7.72 5.84
C PHE A 148 -14.32 6.27 6.00
N THR A 149 -13.37 5.82 5.17
CA THR A 149 -12.78 4.48 5.21
C THR A 149 -12.06 4.23 6.53
N VAL A 150 -11.29 5.22 6.96
CA VAL A 150 -10.54 5.21 8.22
C VAL A 150 -11.50 5.12 9.40
N ALA A 151 -12.53 5.95 9.45
CA ALA A 151 -13.47 5.95 10.55
C ALA A 151 -14.30 4.64 10.62
N ASP A 152 -14.60 4.02 9.48
CA ASP A 152 -15.20 2.68 9.43
C ASP A 152 -14.24 1.59 9.94
N ALA A 153 -12.98 1.63 9.49
CA ALA A 153 -11.93 0.70 9.93
C ALA A 153 -11.64 0.79 11.44
N PHE A 154 -11.68 1.99 12.03
CA PHE A 154 -11.58 2.20 13.48
C PHE A 154 -12.87 1.87 14.24
N SER A 155 -13.98 1.63 13.52
CA SER A 155 -15.29 1.33 14.09
C SER A 155 -15.75 2.34 15.14
N ASP A 156 -15.42 3.62 14.96
CA ASP A 156 -15.71 4.68 15.92
C ASP A 156 -17.22 4.83 16.15
N PRO A 157 -17.72 4.60 17.38
CA PRO A 157 -19.14 4.77 17.70
C PRO A 157 -19.66 6.18 17.44
N LYS A 158 -18.83 7.22 17.66
CA LYS A 158 -19.22 8.62 17.43
C LYS A 158 -19.41 8.89 15.96
N TRP A 159 -18.53 8.35 15.12
CA TRP A 159 -18.67 8.42 13.67
C TRP A 159 -19.95 7.74 13.18
N LYS A 160 -20.21 6.50 13.65
CA LYS A 160 -21.45 5.78 13.33
C LYS A 160 -22.69 6.55 13.75
N ALA A 161 -22.66 7.20 14.91
CA ALA A 161 -23.73 8.07 15.38
C ALA A 161 -23.90 9.33 14.51
N PHE A 162 -22.80 9.98 14.15
CA PHE A 162 -22.78 11.16 13.26
C PHE A 162 -23.40 10.85 11.89
N ILE A 163 -22.98 9.76 11.24
CA ILE A 163 -23.53 9.35 9.93
C ILE A 163 -25.03 9.04 10.04
N LYS A 164 -25.46 8.32 11.08
CA LYS A 164 -26.88 8.07 11.34
C LYS A 164 -27.68 9.35 11.56
N ALA A 165 -27.12 10.34 12.25
CA ALA A 165 -27.76 11.63 12.46
C ALA A 165 -27.87 12.41 11.13
N LYS A 166 -26.78 12.53 10.38
CA LYS A 166 -26.77 13.21 9.07
C LYS A 166 -27.72 12.57 8.07
N ALA A 167 -27.78 11.24 7.98
CA ALA A 167 -28.71 10.56 7.09
C ALA A 167 -30.19 10.85 7.40
N LYS A 168 -30.54 11.21 8.64
CA LYS A 168 -31.90 11.63 9.00
C LYS A 168 -32.24 13.03 8.52
N GLU A 169 -31.25 13.90 8.32
CA GLU A 169 -31.47 15.28 7.82
C GLU A 169 -31.83 15.32 6.33
N TYR A 170 -31.55 14.24 5.59
CA TYR A 170 -31.85 14.10 4.15
C TYR A 170 -33.12 13.27 3.87
N LYS A 171 -33.94 13.00 4.89
CA LYS A 171 -35.26 12.37 4.77
C LYS A 171 -36.35 13.40 4.97
#